data_AF-A0A370X6F6-F1
#
_entry.id   AF-A0A370X6F6-F1
#
_cell.length_a   1.000
_cell.length_b   1.000
_cell.length_c   1.000
_cell.angle_alpha   90.00
_cell.angle_beta   90.00
_cell.angle_gamma   90.00
#
_symmetry.space_group_name_H-M   'P 1'
#
loop_
_entity.id
_entity.type
_entity.pdbx_description
1 polymer ?
#
loop_
_entity_poly.entity_id
_entity_poly.type
_entity_poly.pdbx_seq_one_letter_code
_entity_poly.pdbx_strand_id
1 'polypeptide(L)'
;MRSFLLLRSQSGDGMSASLTDYRDVPVDAIRRVQINTSPNSGEVDLSPLLEKNREIASLDLVSLADILRNAFVYPPHTIYRDVKIAATGFDPEQDMHANPRFHFAFQGELAPSRPLPNTVDDHTLLQTYHQLLCEAVERSTADMRSPWFLQSGGKDSTSMAIAVADARPDTTCLTYLGGNEENEVASACFVAEQLGLRHETLVCNPSRAYDRYLSLLPRMPLLSADFAALSYIDLATEIHLDEGDGIIDALGSDQYFGVPLHRQDRVLALMARGLPVPQSLFQSRFVSGSFKLCFALATLQMNEFERYFPGSRFSDKEVDELFGWNISASSRQRMDTFHADIHAAASAEAVRRISLVVGESAHLAKGMLASQALSLHLAYPYADARFRDWIFHHVPDDRLIGPGGVNKVLMRQYIAQRFEQLPYVQTKGCFRFDLRGLAKQRFDQVYAFAQQMQSLLPGAPRWLEAHRHHMGNKYFASKFYLLAMILPWILSRMRPTTAYEDATVHEKVA
;
A
#
# COMPACT_ATOMS: atom_id res chain seq x y z
N MET A 1 24.33 -58.37 -45.42
CA MET A 1 25.48 -57.46 -45.59
C MET A 1 24.97 -56.05 -45.89
N ARG A 2 24.83 -55.22 -44.85
CA ARG A 2 24.86 -53.73 -44.82
C ARG A 2 24.13 -53.26 -43.57
N SER A 3 24.95 -52.85 -42.61
CA SER A 3 24.60 -52.28 -41.32
C SER A 3 24.09 -50.86 -41.45
N PHE A 4 23.13 -50.47 -40.62
CA PHE A 4 23.01 -49.09 -40.15
C PHE A 4 22.75 -49.10 -38.64
N LEU A 5 23.79 -48.71 -37.91
CA LEU A 5 23.77 -48.29 -36.51
C LEU A 5 23.26 -46.85 -36.46
N LEU A 6 22.26 -46.57 -35.62
CA LEU A 6 21.95 -45.20 -35.18
C LEU A 6 21.61 -45.24 -33.70
N LEU A 7 22.42 -44.47 -32.96
CA LEU A 7 22.46 -44.33 -31.52
C LEU A 7 21.14 -43.76 -30.98
N ARG A 8 20.59 -44.42 -29.95
CA ARG A 8 19.62 -43.83 -29.02
C ARG A 8 20.39 -42.92 -28.05
N SER A 9 20.14 -41.62 -28.07
CA SER A 9 20.51 -40.73 -26.96
C SER A 9 19.53 -40.93 -25.81
N GLN A 10 20.08 -41.00 -24.60
CA GLN A 10 19.35 -41.17 -23.36
C GLN A 10 18.52 -39.92 -23.04
N SER A 11 17.32 -40.19 -22.54
CA SER A 11 16.40 -39.29 -21.87
C SER A 11 17.07 -38.56 -20.70
N GLY A 12 17.13 -37.23 -20.79
CA GLY A 12 17.30 -36.39 -19.61
C GLY A 12 15.94 -36.23 -18.94
N ASP A 13 15.82 -36.71 -17.71
CA ASP A 13 14.69 -36.47 -16.82
C ASP A 13 14.58 -34.97 -16.53
N GLY A 14 13.74 -34.30 -17.31
CA GLY A 14 13.25 -32.96 -17.01
C GLY A 14 12.19 -33.07 -15.92
N MET A 15 12.48 -32.48 -14.76
CA MET A 15 11.52 -32.21 -13.69
C MET A 15 10.31 -31.43 -14.23
N SER A 16 9.27 -32.17 -14.63
CA SER A 16 7.92 -31.68 -14.84
C SER A 16 7.19 -31.77 -13.49
N ALA A 17 7.31 -30.73 -12.67
CA ALA A 17 6.39 -30.55 -11.55
C ALA A 17 5.03 -30.17 -12.14
N SER A 18 4.16 -31.17 -12.28
CA SER A 18 2.81 -30.96 -12.80
C SER A 18 2.02 -30.06 -11.85
N LEU A 19 1.46 -28.97 -12.38
CA LEU A 19 0.59 -28.01 -11.66
C LEU A 19 -0.74 -28.61 -11.20
N THR A 20 -1.00 -29.87 -11.51
CA THR A 20 -2.23 -30.58 -11.16
C THR A 20 -2.38 -30.90 -9.67
N ASP A 21 -1.31 -30.76 -8.88
CA ASP A 21 -1.30 -31.14 -7.44
C ASP A 21 -1.56 -30.00 -6.44
N TYR A 22 -1.75 -28.75 -6.88
CA TYR A 22 -2.06 -27.64 -5.97
C TYR A 22 -3.50 -27.63 -5.44
N ARG A 23 -4.34 -28.56 -5.91
CA ARG A 23 -5.78 -28.61 -5.60
C ARG A 23 -6.11 -29.42 -4.35
N ASP A 24 -5.25 -30.35 -3.93
CA ASP A 24 -5.53 -31.30 -2.85
C ASP A 24 -4.32 -31.54 -1.94
N VAL A 25 -3.64 -30.47 -1.48
CA VAL A 25 -2.70 -30.62 -0.35
C VAL A 25 -3.54 -30.81 0.92
N PRO A 26 -3.44 -31.95 1.63
CA PRO A 26 -4.14 -32.14 2.90
C PRO A 26 -3.75 -31.03 3.88
N VAL A 27 -4.74 -30.39 4.48
CA VAL A 27 -4.56 -29.38 5.52
C VAL A 27 -4.20 -30.09 6.83
N ASP A 28 -3.12 -30.88 6.83
CA ASP A 28 -2.60 -31.51 8.04
C ASP A 28 -1.81 -30.47 8.83
N ALA A 29 -2.35 -30.11 10.00
CA ALA A 29 -1.73 -29.35 11.09
C ALA A 29 -0.89 -28.11 10.72
N ILE A 30 -1.23 -27.40 9.63
CA ILE A 30 -0.63 -26.09 9.38
C ILE A 30 -1.09 -25.16 10.50
N ARG A 31 -0.14 -24.77 11.37
CA ARG A 31 -0.37 -23.86 12.49
C ARG A 31 -0.90 -22.54 11.94
N ARG A 32 -2.22 -22.34 12.09
CA ARG A 32 -2.92 -21.11 11.74
C ARG A 32 -2.27 -19.95 12.47
N VAL A 33 -1.88 -18.91 11.74
CA VAL A 33 -1.32 -17.68 12.29
C VAL A 33 -2.33 -16.56 12.10
N GLN A 34 -2.50 -15.76 13.13
CA GLN A 34 -3.27 -14.52 13.12
C GLN A 34 -2.39 -13.41 13.68
N ILE A 35 -2.34 -12.27 12.99
CA ILE A 35 -1.49 -11.14 13.35
C ILE A 35 -2.40 -9.92 13.50
N ASN A 36 -2.28 -9.20 14.61
CA ASN A 36 -2.92 -7.90 14.73
C ASN A 36 -2.07 -6.86 14.00
N THR A 37 -2.63 -6.25 12.96
CA THR A 37 -1.95 -5.23 12.14
C THR A 37 -2.62 -3.86 12.27
N SER A 38 -3.56 -3.68 13.21
CA SER A 38 -4.14 -2.36 13.42
C SER A 38 -3.06 -1.43 13.98
N PRO A 39 -2.83 -0.25 13.38
CA PRO A 39 -1.84 0.70 13.90
C PRO A 39 -2.22 1.23 15.29
N ASN A 40 -3.47 1.02 15.71
CA ASN A 40 -3.99 1.41 17.00
C ASN A 40 -3.60 0.46 18.14
N SER A 41 -3.02 -0.70 17.82
CA SER A 41 -2.65 -1.73 18.79
C SER A 41 -1.15 -1.75 19.11
N GLY A 42 -0.39 -0.78 18.60
CA GLY A 42 1.06 -0.67 18.82
C GLY A 42 1.89 -1.26 17.67
N GLU A 43 3.14 -1.62 17.99
CA GLU A 43 4.06 -2.21 17.02
C GLU A 43 3.60 -3.61 16.58
N VAL A 44 3.67 -3.87 15.28
CA VAL A 44 3.17 -5.12 14.70
C VAL A 44 4.25 -6.20 14.77
N ASP A 45 3.96 -7.27 15.50
CA ASP A 45 4.84 -8.43 15.58
C ASP A 45 4.65 -9.36 14.37
N LEU A 46 5.65 -9.35 13.48
CA LEU A 46 5.74 -10.23 12.31
C LEU A 46 6.75 -11.38 12.52
N SER A 47 7.32 -11.55 13.72
CA SER A 47 8.22 -12.66 14.06
C SER A 47 7.62 -14.06 13.79
N PRO A 48 6.30 -14.31 13.96
CA PRO A 48 5.72 -15.63 13.64
C PRO A 48 5.82 -16.01 12.16
N LEU A 49 6.13 -15.05 11.27
CA LEU A 49 6.33 -15.28 9.83
C LEU A 49 7.81 -15.44 9.44
N LEU A 50 8.73 -15.09 10.34
CA LEU A 50 10.18 -15.21 10.11
C LEU A 50 10.70 -16.59 10.55
N GLU A 51 10.14 -17.17 11.61
CA GLU A 51 10.54 -18.48 12.15
C GLU A 51 10.08 -19.68 11.29
N LYS A 52 9.10 -19.46 10.40
CA LYS A 52 8.61 -20.50 9.48
C LYS A 52 9.64 -20.72 8.38
N ASN A 53 10.42 -21.82 8.46
CA ASN A 53 11.15 -22.37 7.33
C ASN A 53 10.17 -22.53 6.16
N ARG A 54 10.34 -21.69 5.13
CA ARG A 54 9.37 -21.48 4.05
C ARG A 54 9.41 -22.62 3.03
N GLU A 55 9.18 -23.84 3.48
CA GLU A 55 8.66 -24.90 2.62
C GLU A 55 7.24 -24.49 2.23
N ILE A 56 7.14 -23.65 1.20
CA ILE A 56 5.92 -23.19 0.53
C ILE A 56 4.75 -23.05 1.51
N ALA A 57 4.81 -22.05 2.41
CA ALA A 57 3.60 -21.55 3.05
C ALA A 57 2.58 -21.33 1.93
N SER A 58 1.47 -22.08 1.97
CA SER A 58 0.63 -22.27 0.80
C SER A 58 0.14 -20.92 0.29
N LEU A 59 0.66 -20.50 -0.87
CA LEU A 59 0.28 -19.21 -1.46
C LEU A 59 -1.24 -19.21 -1.70
N ASP A 60 -1.85 -18.09 -1.35
CA ASP A 60 -3.25 -17.85 -1.64
C ASP A 60 -3.36 -17.18 -3.01
N LEU A 61 -3.71 -17.95 -4.03
CA LEU A 61 -3.81 -17.45 -5.41
C LEU A 61 -4.91 -16.38 -5.53
N VAL A 62 -5.94 -16.45 -4.69
CA VAL A 62 -6.98 -15.43 -4.68
C VAL A 62 -6.43 -14.11 -4.13
N SER A 63 -5.52 -14.17 -3.15
CA SER A 63 -4.80 -12.97 -2.68
C SER A 63 -3.88 -12.36 -3.74
N LEU A 64 -3.26 -13.18 -4.60
CA LEU A 64 -2.52 -12.66 -5.75
C LEU A 64 -3.45 -11.97 -6.75
N ALA A 65 -4.64 -12.52 -6.99
CA ALA A 65 -5.67 -11.87 -7.79
C ALA A 65 -6.13 -10.55 -7.15
N ASP A 66 -6.29 -10.49 -5.82
CA ASP A 66 -6.61 -9.25 -5.12
C ASP A 66 -5.57 -8.16 -5.39
N ILE A 67 -4.27 -8.48 -5.33
CA ILE A 67 -3.21 -7.50 -5.57
C ILE A 67 -3.22 -7.02 -7.03
N LEU A 68 -3.40 -7.91 -8.01
CA LEU A 68 -3.50 -7.53 -9.42
C LEU A 68 -4.73 -6.66 -9.69
N ARG A 69 -5.83 -6.94 -8.99
CA ARG A 69 -7.08 -6.18 -9.09
C ARG A 69 -7.06 -4.93 -8.23
N ASN A 70 -6.31 -4.79 -7.16
CA ASN A 70 -6.53 -3.69 -6.21
C ASN A 70 -5.25 -3.08 -5.62
N ALA A 71 -4.07 -3.61 -5.98
CA ALA A 71 -2.78 -3.30 -5.37
C ALA A 71 -2.62 -3.77 -3.91
N PHE A 72 -3.62 -4.46 -3.35
CA PHE A 72 -3.60 -5.01 -2.00
C PHE A 72 -4.44 -6.28 -1.85
N VAL A 73 -4.25 -6.98 -0.73
CA VAL A 73 -5.05 -8.15 -0.34
C VAL A 73 -6.16 -7.71 0.60
N TYR A 74 -7.41 -8.10 0.33
CA TYR A 74 -8.51 -7.75 1.22
C TYR A 74 -8.31 -8.36 2.62
N PRO A 75 -8.34 -7.55 3.71
CA PRO A 75 -8.32 -8.12 5.05
C PRO A 75 -9.58 -8.98 5.29
N PRO A 76 -9.50 -10.05 6.10
CA PRO A 76 -8.36 -10.44 6.92
C PRO A 76 -7.36 -11.34 6.19
N HIS A 77 -7.44 -11.47 4.86
CA HIS A 77 -6.54 -12.33 4.11
C HIS A 77 -5.13 -11.74 3.99
N THR A 78 -4.15 -12.62 3.79
CA THR A 78 -2.79 -12.24 3.40
C THR A 78 -2.39 -13.00 2.14
N ILE A 79 -1.15 -12.85 1.69
CA ILE A 79 -0.61 -13.59 0.56
C ILE A 79 -0.51 -15.12 0.80
N TYR A 80 -0.64 -15.56 2.05
CA TYR A 80 -0.65 -16.98 2.45
C TYR A 80 -2.04 -17.41 2.94
N ARG A 81 -2.41 -18.67 2.68
CA ARG A 81 -3.73 -19.21 3.07
C ARG A 81 -3.89 -19.32 4.59
N ASP A 82 -2.80 -19.68 5.28
CA ASP A 82 -2.73 -20.00 6.71
C ASP A 82 -2.36 -18.82 7.60
N VAL A 83 -2.20 -17.63 7.01
CA VAL A 83 -1.91 -16.39 7.73
C VAL A 83 -3.06 -15.41 7.52
N LYS A 84 -3.64 -14.95 8.62
CA LYS A 84 -4.69 -13.91 8.64
C LYS A 84 -4.23 -12.69 9.41
N ILE A 85 -4.83 -11.54 9.09
CA ILE A 85 -4.58 -10.27 9.76
C ILE A 85 -5.88 -9.72 10.35
N ALA A 86 -5.82 -9.28 11.60
CA ALA A 86 -6.83 -8.42 12.19
C ALA A 86 -6.40 -6.96 11.93
N ALA A 87 -6.90 -6.39 10.84
CA ALA A 87 -6.72 -4.97 10.50
C ALA A 87 -7.77 -4.11 11.22
N THR A 88 -7.66 -2.78 11.09
CA THR A 88 -8.69 -1.86 11.61
C THR A 88 -10.08 -2.24 11.11
N GLY A 89 -11.02 -2.33 12.03
CA GLY A 89 -12.38 -2.81 11.78
C GLY A 89 -12.57 -4.31 11.98
N PHE A 90 -11.53 -5.07 12.32
CA PHE A 90 -11.66 -6.43 12.85
C PHE A 90 -11.30 -6.44 14.34
N ASP A 91 -12.04 -7.23 15.10
CA ASP A 91 -11.68 -7.53 16.49
C ASP A 91 -10.51 -8.54 16.51
N PRO A 92 -9.35 -8.22 17.11
CA PRO A 92 -8.23 -9.14 17.19
C PRO A 92 -8.53 -10.41 18.00
N GLU A 93 -9.57 -10.41 18.85
CA GLU A 93 -10.02 -11.59 19.60
C GLU A 93 -10.86 -12.56 18.74
N GLN A 94 -11.39 -12.11 17.61
CA GLN A 94 -12.17 -12.95 16.71
C GLN A 94 -11.25 -13.90 15.90
N ASP A 95 -11.70 -15.14 15.66
CA ASP A 95 -11.03 -16.07 14.75
C ASP A 95 -11.19 -15.62 13.30
N MET A 96 -10.14 -15.02 12.74
CA MET A 96 -10.10 -14.55 11.36
C MET A 96 -10.10 -15.68 10.31
N HIS A 97 -9.90 -16.93 10.71
CA HIS A 97 -9.91 -18.08 9.79
C HIS A 97 -11.30 -18.67 9.58
N ALA A 98 -12.19 -18.57 10.56
CA ALA A 98 -13.49 -19.24 10.53
C ALA A 98 -14.61 -18.36 9.98
N ASN A 99 -14.88 -17.23 10.65
CA ASN A 99 -16.00 -16.35 10.31
C ASN A 99 -15.66 -14.91 10.69
N PRO A 100 -14.73 -14.26 9.98
CA PRO A 100 -14.34 -12.88 10.27
C PRO A 100 -15.52 -11.94 10.04
N ARG A 101 -15.72 -11.00 10.95
CA ARG A 101 -16.76 -9.97 10.86
C ARG A 101 -16.08 -8.63 10.89
N PHE A 102 -16.18 -7.94 9.77
CA PHE A 102 -15.78 -6.56 9.73
C PHE A 102 -16.84 -5.71 10.43
N HIS A 103 -16.40 -4.72 11.21
CA HIS A 103 -17.20 -3.65 11.73
C HIS A 103 -16.34 -2.42 12.00
N PHE A 104 -16.66 -1.29 11.38
CA PHE A 104 -15.94 -0.04 11.63
C PHE A 104 -16.63 0.78 12.73
N ALA A 105 -16.09 0.72 13.95
CA ALA A 105 -16.67 1.30 15.18
C ALA A 105 -16.93 2.82 15.11
N PHE A 106 -16.28 3.53 14.19
CA PHE A 106 -16.41 4.97 14.01
C PHE A 106 -17.45 5.37 12.95
N GLN A 107 -18.42 4.49 12.68
CA GLN A 107 -19.46 4.68 11.67
C GLN A 107 -20.84 4.12 12.07
N GLY A 108 -21.88 4.73 11.50
CA GLY A 108 -23.26 4.26 11.60
C GLY A 108 -23.98 4.78 12.84
N GLU A 109 -25.15 4.20 13.14
CA GLU A 109 -25.94 4.52 14.33
C GLU A 109 -25.22 4.19 15.65
N LEU A 110 -24.19 3.34 15.58
CA LEU A 110 -23.37 2.93 16.72
C LEU A 110 -22.24 3.92 17.03
N ALA A 111 -21.94 4.86 16.12
CA ALA A 111 -20.95 5.90 16.37
C ALA A 111 -21.47 6.86 17.46
N PRO A 112 -20.70 7.14 18.53
CA PRO A 112 -21.12 8.10 19.53
C PRO A 112 -21.36 9.48 18.94
N SER A 113 -22.38 10.17 19.46
CA SER A 113 -22.74 11.52 19.02
C SER A 113 -21.59 12.50 19.30
N ARG A 114 -21.23 13.28 18.30
CA ARG A 114 -20.23 14.35 18.42
C ARG A 114 -20.84 15.60 19.05
N PRO A 115 -20.01 16.47 19.65
CA PRO A 115 -20.48 17.74 20.20
C PRO A 115 -21.06 18.64 19.11
N LEU A 116 -22.01 19.48 19.50
CA LEU A 116 -22.58 20.49 18.59
C LEU A 116 -21.55 21.61 18.35
N PRO A 117 -21.51 22.21 17.15
CA PRO A 117 -20.53 23.25 16.81
C PRO A 117 -20.38 24.41 17.80
N ASN A 118 -21.49 24.87 18.38
CA ASN A 118 -21.51 26.03 19.27
C ASN A 118 -21.29 25.68 20.75
N THR A 119 -20.90 24.43 21.04
CA THR A 119 -20.72 23.95 22.42
C THR A 119 -19.27 23.82 22.84
N VAL A 120 -18.34 24.09 21.93
CA VAL A 120 -16.90 23.94 22.17
C VAL A 120 -16.17 25.22 21.78
N ASP A 121 -15.21 25.63 22.60
CA ASP A 121 -14.33 26.76 22.32
C ASP A 121 -13.20 26.36 21.37
N ASP A 122 -13.08 27.06 20.25
CA ASP A 122 -12.07 26.77 19.21
C ASP A 122 -10.63 26.96 19.73
N HIS A 123 -10.40 27.88 20.67
CA HIS A 123 -9.07 28.07 21.25
C HIS A 123 -8.65 26.86 22.07
N THR A 124 -9.55 26.38 22.94
CA THR A 124 -9.37 25.15 23.73
C THR A 124 -9.19 23.92 22.83
N LEU A 125 -9.95 23.81 21.73
CA LEU A 125 -9.78 22.73 20.76
C LEU A 125 -8.38 22.72 20.15
N LEU A 126 -7.90 23.88 19.70
CA LEU A 126 -6.58 23.99 19.06
C LEU A 126 -5.43 23.69 20.04
N GLN A 127 -5.55 24.16 21.29
CA GLN A 127 -4.58 23.84 22.34
C GLN A 127 -4.57 22.34 22.65
N THR A 128 -5.75 21.72 22.80
CA THR A 128 -5.86 20.28 23.09
C THR A 128 -5.36 19.43 21.92
N TYR A 129 -5.67 19.84 20.68
CA TYR A 129 -5.16 19.22 19.46
C TYR A 129 -3.63 19.22 19.45
N HIS A 130 -3.02 20.38 19.69
CA HIS A 130 -1.57 20.54 19.74
C HIS A 130 -0.95 19.64 20.80
N GLN A 131 -1.46 19.73 22.04
CA GLN A 131 -0.95 18.96 23.17
C GLN A 131 -1.01 17.45 22.87
N LEU A 132 -2.17 16.94 22.48
CA LEU A 132 -2.34 15.49 22.27
C LEU A 132 -1.53 14.98 21.08
N LEU A 133 -1.34 15.80 20.04
CA LEU A 133 -0.49 15.42 18.90
C LEU A 133 0.99 15.40 19.29
N CYS A 134 1.48 16.38 20.06
CA CYS A 134 2.84 16.36 20.61
C CYS A 134 3.06 15.13 21.51
N GLU A 135 2.14 14.87 22.44
CA GLU A 135 2.24 13.69 23.31
C GLU A 135 2.19 12.37 22.49
N ALA A 136 1.44 12.32 21.39
CA ALA A 136 1.43 11.16 20.49
C ALA A 136 2.78 10.97 19.78
N VAL A 137 3.42 12.06 19.34
CA VAL A 137 4.78 12.01 18.78
C VAL A 137 5.78 11.53 19.83
N GLU A 138 5.77 12.09 21.04
CA GLU A 138 6.66 11.68 22.12
C GLU A 138 6.52 10.18 22.43
N ARG A 139 5.29 9.70 22.65
CA ARG A 139 5.04 8.28 22.97
C ARG A 139 5.47 7.35 21.86
N SER A 140 5.10 7.64 20.62
CA SER A 140 5.36 6.75 19.48
C SER A 140 6.81 6.75 19.01
N THR A 141 7.62 7.71 19.46
CA THR A 141 9.04 7.84 19.08
C THR A 141 9.99 7.66 20.26
N ALA A 142 9.50 7.27 21.44
CA ALA A 142 10.28 7.19 22.67
C ALA A 142 11.55 6.33 22.54
N ASP A 143 11.48 5.27 21.72
CA ASP A 143 12.60 4.34 21.49
C ASP A 143 13.51 4.72 20.30
N MET A 144 13.22 5.83 19.61
CA MET A 144 14.02 6.33 18.48
C MET A 144 15.07 7.33 18.95
N ARG A 145 16.35 7.07 18.65
CA ARG A 145 17.48 7.98 18.96
C ARG A 145 17.74 8.98 17.84
N SER A 146 17.48 8.61 16.59
CA SER A 146 17.65 9.47 15.42
C SER A 146 16.42 9.29 14.50
N PRO A 147 15.29 9.92 14.85
CA PRO A 147 14.06 9.78 14.08
C PRO A 147 14.11 10.58 12.78
N TRP A 148 13.47 10.03 11.76
CA TRP A 148 13.28 10.68 10.48
C TRP A 148 11.80 10.82 10.18
N PHE A 149 11.36 12.01 9.79
CA PHE A 149 9.96 12.28 9.46
C PHE A 149 9.77 12.32 7.94
N LEU A 150 8.89 11.46 7.42
CA LEU A 150 8.50 11.49 6.01
C LEU A 150 7.58 12.68 5.75
N GLN A 151 8.18 13.80 5.37
CA GLN A 151 7.47 15.06 5.21
C GLN A 151 6.99 15.25 3.77
N SER A 152 5.69 15.47 3.63
CA SER A 152 5.07 15.98 2.40
C SER A 152 4.62 17.45 2.57
N GLY A 153 4.25 18.11 1.48
CA GLY A 153 3.70 19.48 1.49
C GLY A 153 2.21 19.55 1.85
N GLY A 154 1.60 18.41 2.17
CA GLY A 154 0.20 18.31 2.53
C GLY A 154 -0.09 18.68 3.97
N LYS A 155 -1.32 19.12 4.24
CA LYS A 155 -1.81 19.48 5.59
C LYS A 155 -1.52 18.45 6.69
N ASP A 156 -1.61 17.15 6.37
CA ASP A 156 -1.42 16.08 7.35
C ASP A 156 0.03 16.08 7.85
N SER A 157 0.96 16.15 6.90
CA SER A 157 2.40 16.22 7.16
C SER A 157 2.81 17.57 7.75
N THR A 158 2.21 18.68 7.33
CA THR A 158 2.51 20.01 7.90
C THR A 158 2.05 20.11 9.36
N SER A 159 0.85 19.62 9.68
CA SER A 159 0.39 19.57 11.07
C SER A 159 1.26 18.65 11.92
N MET A 160 1.73 17.53 11.36
CA MET A 160 2.67 16.65 12.04
C MET A 160 4.02 17.34 12.26
N ALA A 161 4.55 18.05 11.26
CA ALA A 161 5.81 18.78 11.35
C ALA A 161 5.81 19.79 12.51
N ILE A 162 4.69 20.52 12.72
CA ILE A 162 4.58 21.45 13.85
C ILE A 162 4.70 20.70 15.18
N ALA A 163 4.02 19.56 15.34
CA ALA A 163 4.12 18.77 16.57
C ALA A 163 5.51 18.14 16.75
N VAL A 164 6.11 17.64 15.67
CA VAL A 164 7.49 17.11 15.66
C VAL A 164 8.50 18.18 16.06
N ALA A 165 8.36 19.41 15.57
CA ALA A 165 9.25 20.51 15.95
C ALA A 165 9.23 20.80 17.46
N ASP A 166 8.06 20.71 18.08
CA ASP A 166 7.91 21.00 19.50
C ASP A 166 8.24 19.77 20.39
N ALA A 167 7.97 18.54 19.94
CA ALA A 167 8.16 17.31 20.70
C ALA A 167 9.51 16.59 20.46
N ARG A 168 10.01 16.63 19.22
CA ARG A 168 11.19 15.91 18.73
C ARG A 168 12.00 16.76 17.73
N PRO A 169 12.54 17.92 18.16
CA PRO A 169 13.28 18.84 17.28
C PRO A 169 14.56 18.24 16.69
N ASP A 170 15.04 17.12 17.24
CA ASP A 170 16.15 16.31 16.72
C ASP A 170 15.81 15.55 15.42
N THR A 171 14.55 15.56 14.99
CA THR A 171 14.07 14.84 13.82
C THR A 171 14.59 15.44 12.51
N THR A 172 15.03 14.58 11.59
CA THR A 172 15.33 14.96 10.20
C THR A 172 14.11 14.74 9.31
N CYS A 173 13.63 15.79 8.64
CA CYS A 173 12.56 15.70 7.68
C CYS A 173 13.08 15.26 6.32
N LEU A 174 12.40 14.31 5.67
CA LEU A 174 12.76 13.81 4.34
C LEU A 174 11.57 13.86 3.39
N THR A 175 11.75 14.55 2.25
CA THR A 175 10.74 14.65 1.19
C THR A 175 11.16 13.89 -0.06
N TYR A 176 10.25 13.06 -0.60
CA TYR A 176 10.49 12.31 -1.83
C TYR A 176 10.06 13.09 -3.08
N LEU A 177 10.98 13.27 -4.03
CA LEU A 177 10.67 13.84 -5.34
C LEU A 177 10.48 12.72 -6.37
N GLY A 178 9.24 12.30 -6.54
CA GLY A 178 8.81 11.19 -7.38
C GLY A 178 8.92 11.35 -8.89
N GLY A 179 9.14 12.57 -9.38
CA GLY A 179 9.16 12.91 -10.80
C GLY A 179 8.40 14.21 -11.09
N ASN A 180 7.94 14.38 -12.32
CA ASN A 180 7.37 15.67 -12.78
C ASN A 180 5.88 15.87 -12.48
N GLU A 181 5.20 14.85 -11.92
CA GLU A 181 3.76 14.94 -11.69
C GLU A 181 3.42 15.79 -10.47
N GLU A 182 4.24 15.70 -9.42
CA GLU A 182 4.05 16.39 -8.15
C GLU A 182 5.41 16.74 -7.60
N ASN A 183 5.57 17.99 -7.17
CA ASN A 183 6.78 18.48 -6.53
C ASN A 183 6.39 19.30 -5.31
N GLU A 184 6.50 18.68 -4.14
CA GLU A 184 6.21 19.31 -2.85
C GLU A 184 7.48 19.76 -2.11
N VAL A 185 8.65 19.64 -2.73
CA VAL A 185 9.96 19.89 -2.09
C VAL A 185 10.04 21.31 -1.57
N ALA A 186 9.69 22.31 -2.39
CA ALA A 186 9.74 23.71 -1.98
C ALA A 186 8.81 23.98 -0.79
N SER A 187 7.61 23.39 -0.80
CA SER A 187 6.64 23.57 0.28
C SER A 187 7.06 22.87 1.58
N ALA A 188 7.61 21.66 1.49
CA ALA A 188 8.08 20.91 2.65
C ALA A 188 9.34 21.55 3.26
N CYS A 189 10.29 21.96 2.42
CA CYS A 189 11.49 22.68 2.84
C CYS A 189 11.12 23.98 3.57
N PHE A 190 10.23 24.80 3.00
CA PHE A 190 9.75 26.02 3.65
C PHE A 190 9.17 25.74 5.04
N VAL A 191 8.31 24.72 5.18
CA VAL A 191 7.73 24.35 6.48
C VAL A 191 8.81 23.93 7.48
N ALA A 192 9.77 23.10 7.07
CA ALA A 192 10.83 22.63 7.94
C ALA A 192 11.76 23.77 8.40
N GLU A 193 12.16 24.66 7.47
CA GLU A 193 12.98 25.83 7.77
C GLU A 193 12.31 26.76 8.77
N GLN A 194 11.01 27.07 8.59
CA GLN A 194 10.26 27.92 9.51
C GLN A 194 10.11 27.29 10.91
N LEU A 195 10.13 25.96 11.00
CA LEU A 195 10.03 25.22 12.26
C LEU A 195 11.41 24.90 12.87
N GLY A 196 12.51 25.27 12.21
CA GLY A 196 13.87 24.95 12.67
C GLY A 196 14.26 23.48 12.55
N LEU A 197 13.56 22.70 11.72
CA LEU A 197 13.84 21.29 11.47
C LEU A 197 14.85 21.13 10.33
N ARG A 198 15.73 20.11 10.42
CA ARG A 198 16.58 19.70 9.30
C ARG A 198 15.70 19.14 8.18
N HIS A 199 15.95 19.53 6.94
CA HIS A 199 15.22 19.02 5.78
C HIS A 199 16.14 18.45 4.73
N GLU A 200 15.75 17.30 4.20
CA GLU A 200 16.42 16.60 3.12
C GLU A 200 15.44 16.20 2.02
N THR A 201 15.99 15.97 0.84
CA THR A 201 15.21 15.59 -0.34
C THR A 201 15.82 14.39 -1.02
N LEU A 202 15.03 13.33 -1.20
CA LEU A 202 15.41 12.18 -2.00
C LEU A 202 14.77 12.26 -3.38
N VAL A 203 15.59 12.42 -4.41
CA VAL A 203 15.13 12.39 -5.81
C VAL A 203 14.96 10.95 -6.26
N CYS A 204 13.78 10.65 -6.83
CA CYS A 204 13.43 9.32 -7.33
C CYS A 204 14.41 8.85 -8.40
N ASN A 205 15.04 7.70 -8.14
CA ASN A 205 15.74 6.91 -9.14
C ASN A 205 15.03 5.55 -9.24
N PRO A 206 14.23 5.31 -10.30
CA PRO A 206 13.42 4.10 -10.40
C PRO A 206 14.21 2.80 -10.35
N SER A 207 15.41 2.79 -10.96
CA SER A 207 16.32 1.65 -10.92
C SER A 207 16.82 1.39 -9.50
N ARG A 208 17.33 2.42 -8.81
CA ARG A 208 17.83 2.31 -7.43
C ARG A 208 16.75 1.81 -6.48
N ALA A 209 15.57 2.43 -6.52
CA ALA A 209 14.45 2.06 -5.66
C ALA A 209 14.01 0.60 -5.88
N TYR A 210 13.99 0.15 -7.14
CA TYR A 210 13.67 -1.24 -7.47
C TYR A 210 14.76 -2.21 -7.03
N ASP A 211 16.04 -1.87 -7.20
CA ASP A 211 17.15 -2.71 -6.76
C ASP A 211 17.17 -2.84 -5.22
N ARG A 212 16.88 -1.74 -4.50
CA ARG A 212 16.65 -1.73 -3.04
C ARG A 212 15.48 -2.64 -2.64
N TYR A 213 14.37 -2.60 -3.37
CA TYR A 213 13.27 -3.54 -3.14
C TYR A 213 13.70 -4.99 -3.31
N LEU A 214 14.38 -5.33 -4.41
CA LEU A 214 14.86 -6.69 -4.67
C LEU A 214 15.81 -7.19 -3.56
N SER A 215 16.66 -6.33 -3.00
CA SER A 215 17.58 -6.71 -1.91
C SER A 215 16.89 -6.89 -0.55
N LEU A 216 15.73 -6.26 -0.33
CA LEU A 216 14.92 -6.44 0.87
C LEU A 216 13.99 -7.65 0.82
N LEU A 217 13.71 -8.20 -0.36
CA LEU A 217 12.78 -9.32 -0.54
C LEU A 217 12.99 -10.46 0.45
N PRO A 218 14.20 -11.00 0.71
CA PRO A 218 14.37 -12.11 1.66
C PRO A 218 13.80 -11.80 3.07
N ARG A 219 13.86 -10.54 3.49
CA ARG A 219 13.48 -10.05 4.82
C ARG A 219 12.02 -9.59 4.93
N MET A 220 11.27 -9.46 3.82
CA MET A 220 9.87 -8.98 3.84
C MET A 220 8.86 -10.14 3.89
N PRO A 221 8.31 -10.55 5.05
CA PRO A 221 7.49 -11.75 5.15
C PRO A 221 6.18 -11.70 4.36
N LEU A 222 5.61 -10.51 4.17
CA LEU A 222 4.39 -10.27 3.39
C LEU A 222 4.71 -9.44 2.13
N LEU A 223 3.70 -9.26 1.28
CA LEU A 223 3.78 -8.49 0.04
C LEU A 223 2.83 -7.29 0.12
N SER A 224 3.35 -6.10 -0.20
CA SER A 224 2.55 -4.92 -0.53
C SER A 224 2.91 -4.47 -1.95
N ALA A 225 1.91 -4.18 -2.76
CA ALA A 225 2.08 -3.57 -4.09
C ALA A 225 1.39 -2.20 -4.17
N ASP A 226 1.23 -1.52 -3.02
CA ASP A 226 0.82 -0.11 -2.98
C ASP A 226 1.72 0.72 -3.91
N PHE A 227 1.16 1.67 -4.65
CA PHE A 227 1.92 2.44 -5.64
C PHE A 227 2.99 3.37 -5.04
N ALA A 228 3.01 3.55 -3.71
CA ALA A 228 4.07 4.24 -2.99
C ALA A 228 5.04 3.27 -2.28
N ALA A 229 4.93 1.95 -2.47
CA ALA A 229 5.81 1.01 -1.77
C ALA A 229 7.28 1.16 -2.18
N LEU A 230 7.57 1.37 -3.47
CA LEU A 230 8.95 1.57 -3.92
C LEU A 230 9.55 2.91 -3.47
N SER A 231 8.76 3.99 -3.42
CA SER A 231 9.22 5.26 -2.85
C SER A 231 9.48 5.11 -1.36
N TYR A 232 8.62 4.39 -0.63
CA TYR A 232 8.83 4.12 0.80
C TYR A 232 10.09 3.31 1.07
N ILE A 233 10.32 2.25 0.29
CA ILE A 233 11.54 1.43 0.40
C ILE A 233 12.79 2.27 0.11
N ASP A 234 12.75 3.13 -0.91
CA ASP A 234 13.87 4.00 -1.26
C ASP A 234 14.17 4.99 -0.11
N LEU A 235 13.13 5.61 0.46
CA LEU A 235 13.23 6.49 1.64
C LEU A 235 13.77 5.75 2.87
N ALA A 236 13.18 4.62 3.23
CA ALA A 236 13.57 3.85 4.41
C ALA A 236 15.01 3.35 4.30
N THR A 237 15.45 2.95 3.10
CA THR A 237 16.84 2.55 2.86
C THR A 237 17.79 3.73 3.02
N GLU A 238 17.40 4.93 2.57
CA GLU A 238 18.22 6.14 2.77
C GLU A 238 18.38 6.46 4.26
N ILE A 239 17.27 6.46 5.00
CA ILE A 239 17.26 6.66 6.46
C ILE A 239 18.19 5.67 7.16
N HIS A 240 18.13 4.39 6.79
CA HIS A 240 19.01 3.37 7.36
C HIS A 240 20.50 3.60 7.02
N LEU A 241 20.81 4.04 5.79
CA LEU A 241 22.18 4.33 5.36
C LEU A 241 22.78 5.54 6.07
N ASP A 242 21.94 6.52 6.42
CA ASP A 242 22.31 7.71 7.19
C ASP A 242 22.21 7.51 8.72
N GLU A 243 22.23 6.25 9.17
CA GLU A 243 22.21 5.85 10.59
C GLU A 243 20.95 6.28 11.36
N GLY A 244 19.86 6.63 10.65
CA GLY A 244 18.55 6.80 11.25
C GLY A 244 18.00 5.48 11.80
N ASP A 245 17.31 5.54 12.94
CA ASP A 245 16.79 4.34 13.61
C ASP A 245 15.26 4.26 13.64
N GLY A 246 14.56 5.30 13.14
CA GLY A 246 13.11 5.32 13.14
C GLY A 246 12.48 6.20 12.08
N ILE A 247 11.28 5.84 11.67
CA ILE A 247 10.46 6.56 10.69
C ILE A 247 9.19 7.07 11.37
N ILE A 248 8.94 8.37 11.28
CA ILE A 248 7.67 9.00 11.61
C ILE A 248 6.90 9.22 10.31
N ASP A 249 5.65 8.78 10.26
CA ASP A 249 4.78 8.92 9.10
C ASP A 249 3.41 9.52 9.48
N ALA A 250 2.96 10.48 8.68
CA ALA A 250 1.72 11.22 8.86
C ALA A 250 0.48 10.52 8.25
N LEU A 251 0.55 9.22 7.98
CA LEU A 251 -0.62 8.40 7.60
C LEU A 251 -1.57 8.16 8.79
N GLY A 252 -2.82 7.79 8.48
CA GLY A 252 -3.85 7.40 9.47
C GLY A 252 -4.94 8.44 9.71
N SER A 253 -4.67 9.73 9.48
CA SER A 253 -5.63 10.79 9.84
C SER A 253 -6.94 10.80 9.02
N ASP A 254 -6.91 10.40 7.75
CA ASP A 254 -8.06 10.53 6.84
C ASP A 254 -9.32 9.76 7.32
N GLN A 255 -9.18 8.70 8.11
CA GLN A 255 -10.31 7.84 8.53
C GLN A 255 -11.25 8.51 9.52
N TYR A 256 -10.70 9.25 10.49
CA TYR A 256 -11.47 9.83 11.58
C TYR A 256 -11.64 11.35 11.43
N PHE A 257 -10.81 12.03 10.62
CA PHE A 257 -11.10 13.37 10.11
C PHE A 257 -12.16 13.39 9.01
N GLY A 258 -12.36 12.26 8.34
CA GLY A 258 -13.27 12.14 7.20
C GLY A 258 -12.67 12.66 5.89
N VAL A 259 -13.27 12.21 4.80
CA VAL A 259 -12.85 12.59 3.44
C VAL A 259 -14.09 13.01 2.66
N PRO A 260 -14.23 14.30 2.29
CA PRO A 260 -15.37 14.75 1.52
C PRO A 260 -15.38 14.09 0.15
N LEU A 261 -16.56 13.84 -0.40
CA LEU A 261 -16.72 13.39 -1.78
C LEU A 261 -16.68 14.56 -2.75
N HIS A 262 -15.63 14.64 -3.56
CA HIS A 262 -15.55 15.62 -4.62
C HIS A 262 -16.48 15.24 -5.78
N ARG A 263 -16.88 16.22 -6.61
CA ARG A 263 -17.74 15.98 -7.79
C ARG A 263 -17.16 14.93 -8.73
N GLN A 264 -15.84 14.93 -8.91
CA GLN A 264 -15.16 13.95 -9.75
C GLN A 264 -15.32 12.53 -9.20
N ASP A 265 -15.19 12.34 -7.88
CA ASP A 265 -15.37 11.02 -7.24
C ASP A 265 -16.79 10.51 -7.45
N ARG A 266 -17.79 11.39 -7.33
CA ARG A 266 -19.20 11.05 -7.60
C ARG A 266 -19.42 10.63 -9.05
N VAL A 267 -18.88 11.39 -10.01
CA VAL A 267 -18.98 11.03 -11.44
C VAL A 267 -18.30 9.68 -11.72
N LEU A 268 -17.13 9.44 -11.14
CA LEU A 268 -16.41 8.17 -11.29
C LEU A 268 -17.20 6.99 -10.70
N ALA A 269 -17.80 7.16 -9.53
CA ALA A 269 -18.67 6.15 -8.92
C ALA A 269 -19.88 5.85 -9.82
N LEU A 270 -20.54 6.88 -10.36
CA LEU A 270 -21.66 6.74 -11.30
C LEU A 270 -21.31 6.01 -12.61
N MET A 271 -20.06 6.12 -13.06
CA MET A 271 -19.55 5.41 -14.22
C MET A 271 -19.19 3.95 -13.93
N ALA A 272 -18.85 3.62 -12.68
CA ALA A 272 -18.43 2.28 -12.27
C ALA A 272 -19.63 1.31 -12.23
N ARG A 273 -19.91 0.68 -13.37
CA ARG A 273 -21.12 -0.13 -13.60
C ARG A 273 -20.84 -1.60 -13.92
N GLY A 274 -19.59 -2.04 -13.79
CA GLY A 274 -19.20 -3.42 -14.12
C GLY A 274 -19.45 -3.80 -15.58
N LEU A 275 -19.42 -2.83 -16.50
CA LEU A 275 -19.68 -3.07 -17.92
C LEU A 275 -18.46 -3.71 -18.59
N PRO A 276 -18.64 -4.76 -19.41
CA PRO A 276 -17.53 -5.34 -20.16
C PRO A 276 -17.05 -4.35 -21.22
N VAL A 277 -15.74 -4.04 -21.19
CA VAL A 277 -15.09 -3.20 -22.22
C VAL A 277 -14.12 -4.07 -23.02
N PRO A 278 -14.25 -4.13 -24.37
CA PRO A 278 -13.32 -4.89 -25.20
C PRO A 278 -11.87 -4.46 -25.03
N GLN A 279 -10.97 -5.42 -24.80
CA GLN A 279 -9.53 -5.14 -24.60
C GLN A 279 -8.85 -4.50 -25.83
N SER A 280 -9.35 -4.80 -27.04
CA SER A 280 -8.87 -4.19 -28.28
C SER A 280 -9.01 -2.65 -28.31
N LEU A 281 -9.96 -2.09 -27.54
CA LEU A 281 -10.07 -0.63 -27.41
C LEU A 281 -8.83 -0.03 -26.75
N PHE A 282 -8.31 -0.67 -25.70
CA PHE A 282 -7.12 -0.21 -24.98
C PHE A 282 -5.85 -0.27 -25.84
N GLN A 283 -5.83 -1.13 -26.86
CA GLN A 283 -4.74 -1.26 -27.82
C GLN A 283 -4.84 -0.28 -29.00
N SER A 284 -5.98 0.39 -29.16
CA SER A 284 -6.15 1.40 -30.21
C SER A 284 -5.24 2.60 -29.93
N ARG A 285 -4.61 3.14 -30.98
CA ARG A 285 -3.65 4.26 -30.87
C ARG A 285 -4.21 5.48 -30.10
N PHE A 286 -5.50 5.77 -30.26
CA PHE A 286 -6.15 6.92 -29.62
C PHE A 286 -6.37 6.71 -28.12
N VAL A 287 -6.77 5.49 -27.71
CA VAL A 287 -6.97 5.17 -26.30
C VAL A 287 -5.63 4.94 -25.62
N SER A 288 -4.76 4.11 -26.20
CA SER A 288 -3.47 3.75 -25.63
C SER A 288 -2.56 4.96 -25.40
N GLY A 289 -2.72 6.03 -26.19
CA GLY A 289 -1.98 7.28 -26.05
C GLY A 289 -2.50 8.21 -24.94
N SER A 290 -3.68 7.95 -24.38
CA SER A 290 -4.34 8.83 -23.40
C SER A 290 -4.61 8.13 -22.08
N PHE A 291 -3.85 8.50 -21.04
CA PHE A 291 -4.07 8.00 -19.68
C PHE A 291 -5.51 8.24 -19.21
N LYS A 292 -6.06 9.44 -19.45
CA LYS A 292 -7.41 9.82 -19.01
C LYS A 292 -8.48 8.93 -19.65
N LEU A 293 -8.34 8.61 -20.94
CA LEU A 293 -9.30 7.77 -21.65
C LEU A 293 -9.22 6.31 -21.21
N CYS A 294 -8.00 5.75 -21.08
CA CYS A 294 -7.83 4.43 -20.48
C CYS A 294 -8.44 4.36 -19.08
N PHE A 295 -8.19 5.37 -18.25
CA PHE A 295 -8.70 5.41 -16.88
C PHE A 295 -10.23 5.48 -16.81
N ALA A 296 -10.86 6.27 -17.68
CA ALA A 296 -12.32 6.35 -17.78
C ALA A 296 -12.93 5.02 -18.25
N LEU A 297 -12.36 4.39 -19.29
CA LEU A 297 -12.83 3.09 -19.79
C LEU A 297 -12.60 1.96 -18.77
N ALA A 298 -11.50 2.01 -18.03
CA ALA A 298 -11.23 1.07 -16.94
C ALA A 298 -12.25 1.25 -15.80
N THR A 299 -12.63 2.50 -15.49
CA THR A 299 -13.66 2.80 -14.48
C THR A 299 -14.99 2.10 -14.81
N LEU A 300 -15.41 2.07 -16.09
CA LEU A 300 -16.66 1.40 -16.50
C LEU A 300 -16.73 -0.08 -16.10
N GLN A 301 -15.58 -0.76 -16.04
CA GLN A 301 -15.47 -2.20 -15.72
C GLN A 301 -15.49 -2.48 -14.21
N MET A 302 -15.40 -1.46 -13.37
CA MET A 302 -15.31 -1.59 -11.91
C MET A 302 -16.71 -1.63 -11.30
N ASN A 303 -16.84 -2.24 -10.12
CA ASN A 303 -18.00 -1.99 -9.27
C ASN A 303 -17.85 -0.62 -8.57
N GLU A 304 -18.96 -0.10 -8.04
CA GLU A 304 -19.00 1.23 -7.41
C GLU A 304 -18.06 1.35 -6.21
N PHE A 305 -18.05 0.34 -5.33
CA PHE A 305 -17.25 0.37 -4.10
C PHE A 305 -15.75 0.25 -4.37
N GLU A 306 -15.33 -0.70 -5.20
CA GLU A 306 -13.93 -0.87 -5.59
C GLU A 306 -13.41 0.38 -6.29
N ARG A 307 -14.26 1.20 -6.91
CA ARG A 307 -13.81 2.43 -7.56
C ARG A 307 -13.21 3.42 -6.57
N TYR A 308 -13.52 3.34 -5.28
CA TYR A 308 -12.85 4.15 -4.27
C TYR A 308 -11.38 3.78 -4.05
N PHE A 309 -10.95 2.58 -4.45
CA PHE A 309 -9.55 2.20 -4.39
C PHE A 309 -8.70 2.94 -5.44
N PRO A 310 -7.49 3.39 -5.07
CA PRO A 310 -6.64 4.17 -5.96
C PRO A 310 -5.96 3.31 -7.04
N GLY A 311 -5.45 3.97 -8.08
CA GLY A 311 -4.56 3.36 -9.07
C GLY A 311 -5.23 2.78 -10.32
N SER A 312 -4.41 2.40 -11.29
CA SER A 312 -4.85 1.64 -12.47
C SER A 312 -4.52 0.17 -12.27
N ARG A 313 -5.54 -0.67 -12.37
CA ARG A 313 -5.53 -2.10 -12.02
C ARG A 313 -5.85 -2.98 -13.22
N PHE A 314 -5.50 -4.25 -13.15
CA PHE A 314 -5.98 -5.23 -14.12
C PHE A 314 -7.49 -5.39 -14.00
N SER A 315 -8.17 -5.49 -15.16
CA SER A 315 -9.57 -5.92 -15.20
C SER A 315 -9.67 -7.40 -14.85
N ASP A 316 -10.85 -7.86 -14.45
CA ASP A 316 -11.08 -9.28 -14.14
C ASP A 316 -10.65 -10.21 -15.27
N LYS A 317 -11.02 -9.85 -16.51
CA LYS A 317 -10.62 -10.61 -17.70
C LYS A 317 -9.11 -10.69 -17.85
N GLU A 318 -8.39 -9.59 -17.64
CA GLU A 318 -6.93 -9.62 -17.69
C GLU A 318 -6.34 -10.46 -16.56
N VAL A 319 -6.91 -10.42 -15.36
CA VAL A 319 -6.47 -11.28 -14.24
C VAL A 319 -6.69 -12.75 -14.58
N ASP A 320 -7.86 -13.11 -15.10
CA ASP A 320 -8.14 -14.49 -15.51
C ASP A 320 -7.21 -14.94 -16.65
N GLU A 321 -6.89 -14.05 -17.60
CA GLU A 321 -5.90 -14.30 -18.66
C GLU A 321 -4.47 -14.45 -18.11
N LEU A 322 -4.07 -13.67 -17.09
CA LEU A 322 -2.77 -13.79 -16.43
C LEU A 322 -2.60 -15.16 -15.76
N PHE A 323 -3.65 -15.64 -15.10
CA PHE A 323 -3.66 -16.93 -14.41
C PHE A 323 -3.97 -18.12 -15.34
N GLY A 324 -4.66 -17.91 -16.46
CA GLY A 324 -5.13 -18.97 -17.37
C GLY A 324 -6.43 -19.67 -16.92
N TRP A 325 -7.13 -19.15 -15.91
CA TRP A 325 -8.38 -19.67 -15.36
C TRP A 325 -9.15 -18.58 -14.60
N ASN A 326 -10.44 -18.83 -14.34
CA ASN A 326 -11.38 -17.83 -13.80
C ASN A 326 -11.23 -17.67 -12.27
N ILE A 327 -10.28 -16.86 -11.82
CA ILE A 327 -9.98 -16.60 -10.40
C ILE A 327 -10.53 -15.25 -9.90
N SER A 328 -10.78 -14.31 -10.81
CA SER A 328 -11.26 -12.96 -10.52
C SER A 328 -12.56 -12.95 -9.72
N ALA A 329 -13.46 -13.91 -9.98
CA ALA A 329 -14.71 -14.08 -9.26
C ALA A 329 -14.50 -14.37 -7.76
N SER A 330 -13.51 -15.21 -7.42
CA SER A 330 -13.18 -15.52 -6.02
C SER A 330 -12.59 -14.31 -5.30
N SER A 331 -11.81 -13.48 -6.01
CA SER A 331 -11.31 -12.21 -5.47
C SER A 331 -12.46 -11.24 -5.19
N ARG A 332 -13.43 -11.10 -6.11
CA ARG A 332 -14.63 -10.27 -5.90
C ARG A 332 -15.44 -10.72 -4.68
N GLN A 333 -15.60 -12.04 -4.50
CA GLN A 333 -16.39 -12.59 -3.40
C GLN A 333 -15.85 -12.17 -2.02
N ARG A 334 -14.55 -11.86 -1.88
CA ARG A 334 -13.99 -11.39 -0.60
C ARG A 334 -14.59 -10.08 -0.12
N MET A 335 -15.19 -9.30 -1.01
CA MET A 335 -15.89 -8.09 -0.65
C MET A 335 -17.16 -8.34 0.19
N ASP A 336 -17.70 -9.55 0.14
CA ASP A 336 -18.90 -9.93 0.92
C ASP A 336 -18.68 -9.69 2.42
N THR A 337 -17.44 -9.83 2.90
CA THR A 337 -17.02 -9.54 4.29
C THR A 337 -17.37 -8.12 4.74
N PHE A 338 -17.41 -7.15 3.82
CA PHE A 338 -17.62 -5.73 4.12
C PHE A 338 -19.05 -5.25 3.82
N HIS A 339 -19.90 -6.08 3.18
CA HIS A 339 -21.22 -5.65 2.72
C HIS A 339 -22.12 -5.16 3.85
N ALA A 340 -22.04 -5.75 5.04
CA ALA A 340 -22.85 -5.34 6.18
C ALA A 340 -22.63 -3.86 6.54
N ASP A 341 -21.38 -3.43 6.75
CA ASP A 341 -21.07 -2.02 7.05
C ASP A 341 -21.31 -1.10 5.85
N ILE A 342 -21.04 -1.56 4.62
CA ILE A 342 -21.31 -0.77 3.41
C ILE A 342 -22.80 -0.45 3.31
N HIS A 343 -23.68 -1.44 3.57
CA HIS A 343 -25.12 -1.23 3.56
C HIS A 343 -25.64 -0.42 4.75
N ALA A 344 -25.00 -0.54 5.92
CA ALA A 344 -25.34 0.26 7.10
C ALA A 344 -24.87 1.72 7.01
N ALA A 345 -24.04 2.07 6.02
CA ALA A 345 -23.53 3.42 5.83
C ALA A 345 -24.65 4.41 5.44
N ALA A 346 -24.86 5.43 6.28
CA ALA A 346 -25.91 6.44 6.06
C ALA A 346 -25.62 7.42 4.89
N SER A 347 -24.39 7.44 4.36
CA SER A 347 -24.00 8.36 3.28
C SER A 347 -22.86 7.81 2.42
N ALA A 348 -22.69 8.38 1.23
CA ALA A 348 -21.60 8.00 0.34
C ALA A 348 -20.22 8.39 0.93
N GLU A 349 -20.13 9.46 1.73
CA GLU A 349 -18.94 9.80 2.50
C GLU A 349 -18.60 8.73 3.54
N ALA A 350 -19.62 8.14 4.18
CA ALA A 350 -19.44 7.02 5.11
C ALA A 350 -18.96 5.75 4.37
N VAL A 351 -19.53 5.43 3.20
CA VAL A 351 -19.04 4.35 2.33
C VAL A 351 -17.57 4.58 1.93
N ARG A 352 -17.21 5.82 1.55
CA ARG A 352 -15.82 6.16 1.24
C ARG A 352 -14.90 5.94 2.44
N ARG A 353 -15.33 6.24 3.66
CA ARG A 353 -14.55 5.99 4.87
C ARG A 353 -14.27 4.50 5.07
N ILE A 354 -15.27 3.62 4.88
CA ILE A 354 -15.07 2.17 4.87
C ILE A 354 -13.99 1.79 3.86
N SER A 355 -14.06 2.30 2.64
CA SER A 355 -13.05 1.98 1.61
C SER A 355 -11.62 2.35 2.03
N LEU A 356 -11.45 3.44 2.79
CA LEU A 356 -10.15 3.86 3.31
C LEU A 356 -9.64 2.94 4.41
N VAL A 357 -10.54 2.43 5.26
CA VAL A 357 -10.23 1.46 6.32
C VAL A 357 -9.88 0.10 5.71
N VAL A 358 -10.66 -0.37 4.73
CA VAL A 358 -10.38 -1.62 3.99
C VAL A 358 -9.03 -1.56 3.28
N GLY A 359 -8.69 -0.42 2.67
CA GLY A 359 -7.39 -0.21 2.01
C GLY A 359 -6.25 0.18 2.96
N GLU A 360 -6.52 0.46 4.24
CA GLU A 360 -5.50 0.89 5.21
C GLU A 360 -4.41 -0.17 5.37
N SER A 361 -4.81 -1.44 5.42
CA SER A 361 -3.87 -2.57 5.55
C SER A 361 -2.75 -2.48 4.50
N ALA A 362 -3.06 -2.02 3.28
CA ALA A 362 -2.08 -1.81 2.23
C ALA A 362 -1.26 -0.54 2.42
N HIS A 363 -1.93 0.57 2.74
CA HIS A 363 -1.31 1.88 2.87
C HIS A 363 -0.26 1.91 3.99
N LEU A 364 -0.52 1.18 5.08
CA LEU A 364 0.41 1.05 6.21
C LEU A 364 1.40 -0.10 6.02
N ALA A 365 1.00 -1.20 5.36
CA ALA A 365 1.90 -2.34 5.15
C ALA A 365 3.21 -1.97 4.46
N LYS A 366 3.22 -0.97 3.55
CA LYS A 366 4.48 -0.55 2.92
C LYS A 366 5.51 -0.04 3.93
N GLY A 367 5.07 0.72 4.93
CA GLY A 367 5.94 1.19 5.99
C GLY A 367 6.33 0.06 6.92
N MET A 368 5.34 -0.71 7.39
CA MET A 368 5.58 -1.85 8.28
C MET A 368 6.60 -2.83 7.71
N LEU A 369 6.45 -3.23 6.45
CA LEU A 369 7.31 -4.23 5.81
C LEU A 369 8.70 -3.68 5.48
N ALA A 370 8.80 -2.40 5.07
CA ALA A 370 10.09 -1.78 4.78
C ALA A 370 10.89 -1.55 6.07
N SER A 371 10.27 -0.97 7.10
CA SER A 371 10.90 -0.73 8.40
C SER A 371 11.34 -2.02 9.06
N GLN A 372 10.49 -3.05 9.08
CA GLN A 372 10.88 -4.35 9.62
C GLN A 372 12.08 -4.96 8.88
N ALA A 373 12.06 -4.93 7.53
CA ALA A 373 13.17 -5.48 6.73
C ALA A 373 14.50 -4.77 6.98
N LEU A 374 14.47 -3.50 7.40
CA LEU A 374 15.63 -2.66 7.70
C LEU A 374 15.91 -2.53 9.21
N SER A 375 15.12 -3.18 10.07
CA SER A 375 15.20 -3.05 11.53
C SER A 375 15.09 -1.59 12.00
N LEU A 376 14.20 -0.82 11.38
CA LEU A 376 13.85 0.54 11.77
C LEU A 376 12.58 0.52 12.62
N HIS A 377 12.51 1.42 13.60
CA HIS A 377 11.26 1.72 14.28
C HIS A 377 10.28 2.45 13.34
N LEU A 378 8.99 2.29 13.56
CA LEU A 378 7.94 2.93 12.75
C LEU A 378 6.86 3.52 13.65
N ALA A 379 6.60 4.81 13.47
CA ALA A 379 5.60 5.56 14.21
C ALA A 379 4.54 6.14 13.28
N TYR A 380 3.28 5.94 13.63
CA TYR A 380 2.13 6.61 13.05
C TYR A 380 1.43 7.44 14.14
N PRO A 381 1.89 8.65 14.49
CA PRO A 381 1.35 9.37 15.65
C PRO A 381 -0.15 9.69 15.52
N TYR A 382 -0.67 9.78 14.30
CA TYR A 382 -2.12 9.90 14.06
C TYR A 382 -2.93 8.66 14.47
N ALA A 383 -2.32 7.48 14.53
CA ALA A 383 -2.96 6.26 15.01
C ALA A 383 -2.91 6.12 16.55
N ASP A 384 -2.32 7.09 17.27
CA ASP A 384 -2.38 7.11 18.74
C ASP A 384 -3.84 7.12 19.21
N ALA A 385 -4.19 6.12 20.03
CA ALA A 385 -5.58 5.88 20.44
C ALA A 385 -6.17 7.09 21.18
N ARG A 386 -5.39 7.73 22.07
CA ARG A 386 -5.87 8.88 22.85
C ARG A 386 -6.14 10.08 21.96
N PHE A 387 -5.24 10.38 21.03
CA PHE A 387 -5.42 11.46 20.06
C PHE A 387 -6.63 11.19 19.15
N ARG A 388 -6.69 10.00 18.53
CA ARG A 388 -7.79 9.58 17.65
C ARG A 388 -9.14 9.62 18.35
N ASP A 389 -9.24 9.06 19.54
CA ASP A 389 -10.50 8.99 20.30
C ASP A 389 -10.94 10.38 20.74
N TRP A 390 -9.99 11.25 21.11
CA TRP A 390 -10.31 12.64 21.38
C TRP A 390 -10.90 13.34 20.14
N ILE A 391 -10.26 13.21 18.97
CA ILE A 391 -10.81 13.74 17.71
C ILE A 391 -12.21 13.18 17.45
N PHE A 392 -12.43 11.89 17.73
CA PHE A 392 -13.71 11.26 17.46
C PHE A 392 -14.83 11.72 18.39
N HIS A 393 -14.56 11.86 19.68
CA HIS A 393 -15.58 12.12 20.69
C HIS A 393 -15.75 13.60 21.04
N HIS A 394 -14.75 14.45 20.79
CA HIS A 394 -14.73 15.83 21.31
C HIS A 394 -14.68 16.90 20.21
N VAL A 395 -14.41 16.54 18.96
CA VAL A 395 -14.36 17.52 17.86
C VAL A 395 -15.70 17.52 17.10
N PRO A 396 -16.36 18.69 16.97
CA PRO A 396 -17.56 18.85 16.16
C PRO A 396 -17.34 18.52 14.67
N ASP A 397 -18.37 18.02 14.00
CA ASP A 397 -18.29 17.61 12.59
C ASP A 397 -17.89 18.75 11.64
N ASP A 398 -18.30 19.98 11.89
CA ASP A 398 -17.98 21.15 11.05
C ASP A 398 -16.51 21.59 11.18
N ARG A 399 -15.81 21.14 12.22
CA ARG A 399 -14.35 21.27 12.39
C ARG A 399 -13.58 20.13 11.72
N LEU A 400 -14.25 19.04 11.36
CA LEU A 400 -13.67 17.97 10.54
C LEU A 400 -13.89 18.23 9.05
N ILE A 401 -15.15 18.40 8.65
CA ILE A 401 -15.57 18.71 7.29
C ILE A 401 -16.42 19.98 7.34
N GLY A 402 -15.83 21.10 6.93
CA GLY A 402 -16.50 22.39 6.91
C GLY A 402 -17.50 22.55 5.76
N PRO A 403 -18.22 23.70 5.75
CA PRO A 403 -19.16 24.05 4.69
C PRO A 403 -18.54 23.90 3.29
N GLY A 404 -19.32 23.37 2.34
CA GLY A 404 -18.84 23.13 0.97
C GLY A 404 -17.85 21.98 0.82
N GLY A 405 -17.65 21.16 1.86
CA GLY A 405 -16.75 20.01 1.82
C GLY A 405 -15.28 20.36 2.05
N VAL A 406 -15.00 21.42 2.81
CA VAL A 406 -13.63 21.78 3.17
C VAL A 406 -13.09 20.75 4.17
N ASN A 407 -12.14 19.92 3.74
CA ASN A 407 -11.57 18.86 4.58
C ASN A 407 -10.58 19.41 5.63
N LYS A 408 -10.62 18.83 6.83
CA LYS A 408 -9.75 19.00 8.01
C LYS A 408 -9.66 20.45 8.49
N VAL A 409 -10.80 21.05 8.80
CA VAL A 409 -10.88 22.47 9.21
C VAL A 409 -10.04 22.74 10.46
N LEU A 410 -10.15 21.93 11.51
CA LEU A 410 -9.37 22.05 12.74
C LEU A 410 -7.86 22.02 12.46
N MET A 411 -7.42 21.07 11.63
CA MET A 411 -6.01 20.95 11.22
C MET A 411 -5.54 22.19 10.45
N ARG A 412 -6.38 22.76 9.57
CA ARG A 412 -6.07 23.99 8.85
C ARG A 412 -5.97 25.19 9.78
N GLN A 413 -6.86 25.30 10.75
CA GLN A 413 -6.83 26.35 11.77
C GLN A 413 -5.56 26.24 12.62
N TYR A 414 -5.20 25.03 13.03
CA TYR A 414 -3.96 24.75 13.77
C TYR A 414 -2.72 25.16 12.97
N ILE A 415 -2.64 24.77 11.70
CA ILE A 415 -1.55 25.18 10.82
C ILE A 415 -1.49 26.71 10.66
N ALA A 416 -2.64 27.37 10.55
CA ALA A 416 -2.71 28.83 10.40
C ALA A 416 -2.21 29.60 11.64
N GLN A 417 -2.09 28.97 12.81
CA GLN A 417 -1.46 29.59 13.99
C GLN A 417 0.05 29.79 13.83
N ARG A 418 0.70 29.02 12.96
CA ARG A 418 2.15 29.08 12.71
C ARG A 418 2.49 29.65 11.33
N PHE A 419 1.59 29.55 10.36
CA PHE A 419 1.83 29.96 9.00
C PHE A 419 0.72 30.89 8.50
N GLU A 420 1.05 32.15 8.20
CA GLU A 420 0.12 33.10 7.59
C GLU A 420 -0.31 32.65 6.19
N GLN A 421 0.66 32.17 5.40
CA GLN A 421 0.43 31.59 4.08
C GLN A 421 1.36 30.39 3.90
N LEU A 422 0.80 29.27 3.48
CA LEU A 422 1.59 28.14 3.02
C LEU A 422 1.66 28.15 1.50
N PRO A 423 2.83 27.89 0.92
CA PRO A 423 2.96 27.59 -0.50
C PRO A 423 2.37 26.20 -0.76
N TYR A 424 1.05 26.04 -0.63
CA TYR A 424 0.41 24.77 -0.96
C TYR A 424 0.57 24.51 -2.46
N VAL A 425 0.94 23.29 -2.80
CA VAL A 425 0.80 22.82 -4.18
C VAL A 425 -0.69 22.89 -4.54
N GLN A 426 -1.01 23.40 -5.74
CA GLN A 426 -2.39 23.61 -6.19
C GLN A 426 -3.25 22.34 -6.16
N THR A 427 -2.63 21.16 -6.11
CA THR A 427 -3.26 19.85 -5.98
C THR A 427 -2.64 19.09 -4.81
N LYS A 428 -3.47 18.41 -3.99
CA LYS A 428 -3.01 17.47 -2.94
C LYS A 428 -2.03 16.47 -3.57
N GLY A 429 -0.78 16.47 -3.13
CA GLY A 429 0.19 15.47 -3.55
C GLY A 429 0.17 14.21 -2.67
N CYS A 430 0.85 13.19 -3.16
CA CYS A 430 1.25 12.01 -2.41
C CYS A 430 2.68 11.61 -2.80
N PHE A 431 3.33 10.74 -2.04
CA PHE A 431 4.63 10.18 -2.45
C PHE A 431 4.45 9.27 -3.67
N ARG A 432 4.43 9.89 -4.85
CA ARG A 432 4.31 9.18 -6.13
C ARG A 432 5.66 8.60 -6.53
N PHE A 433 5.62 7.40 -7.09
CA PHE A 433 6.77 6.78 -7.71
C PHE A 433 6.72 6.95 -9.23
N ASP A 434 7.88 7.08 -9.90
CA ASP A 434 7.94 7.16 -11.36
C ASP A 434 7.76 5.78 -12.01
N LEU A 435 6.49 5.38 -12.12
CA LEU A 435 6.07 4.11 -12.73
C LEU A 435 6.54 3.98 -14.18
N ARG A 436 6.56 5.09 -14.93
CA ARG A 436 6.96 5.10 -16.34
C ARG A 436 8.48 4.94 -16.47
N GLY A 437 9.23 5.62 -15.62
CA GLY A 437 10.67 5.45 -15.51
C GLY A 437 11.06 4.02 -15.14
N LEU A 438 10.36 3.40 -14.18
CA LEU A 438 10.56 1.99 -13.83
C LEU A 438 10.33 1.08 -15.05
N ALA A 439 9.18 1.21 -15.70
CA ALA A 439 8.86 0.40 -16.87
C ALA A 439 9.91 0.59 -17.99
N LYS A 440 10.39 1.81 -18.21
CA LYS A 440 11.45 2.08 -19.20
C LYS A 440 12.79 1.41 -18.84
N GLN A 441 13.16 1.40 -17.55
CA GLN A 441 14.49 0.98 -17.10
C GLN A 441 14.59 -0.49 -16.70
N ARG A 442 13.46 -1.13 -16.35
CA ARG A 442 13.41 -2.47 -15.76
C ARG A 442 12.48 -3.44 -16.49
N PHE A 443 12.00 -3.09 -17.69
CA PHE A 443 11.10 -3.96 -18.46
C PHE A 443 11.65 -5.37 -18.63
N ASP A 444 12.86 -5.50 -19.19
CA ASP A 444 13.41 -6.80 -19.56
C ASP A 444 13.69 -7.67 -18.33
N GLN A 445 14.06 -7.07 -17.20
CA GLN A 445 14.23 -7.78 -15.94
C GLN A 445 12.89 -8.34 -15.42
N VAL A 446 11.82 -7.53 -15.44
CA VAL A 446 10.48 -7.98 -15.03
C VAL A 446 9.93 -9.04 -15.99
N TYR A 447 10.20 -8.89 -17.29
CA TYR A 447 9.85 -9.90 -18.29
C TYR A 447 10.57 -11.23 -18.04
N ALA A 448 11.85 -11.20 -17.68
CA ALA A 448 12.60 -12.41 -17.32
C ALA A 448 12.02 -13.09 -16.05
N PHE A 449 11.53 -12.32 -15.07
CA PHE A 449 10.80 -12.88 -13.93
C PHE A 449 9.47 -13.50 -14.36
N ALA A 450 8.73 -12.86 -15.28
CA ALA A 450 7.49 -13.40 -15.81
C ALA A 450 7.71 -14.73 -16.55
N GLN A 451 8.82 -14.88 -17.29
CA GLN A 451 9.17 -16.13 -17.95
C GLN A 451 9.44 -17.26 -16.95
N GLN A 452 10.16 -16.98 -15.86
CA GLN A 452 10.40 -17.96 -14.78
C GLN A 452 9.11 -18.35 -14.05
N MET A 453 8.12 -17.46 -14.01
CA MET A 453 6.85 -17.63 -13.31
C MET A 453 5.70 -18.13 -14.20
N GLN A 454 5.98 -18.63 -15.41
CA GLN A 454 4.94 -19.12 -16.32
C GLN A 454 4.07 -20.24 -15.73
N SER A 455 4.59 -21.02 -14.78
CA SER A 455 3.82 -22.06 -14.11
C SER A 455 2.67 -21.48 -13.27
N LEU A 456 2.84 -20.30 -12.69
CA LEU A 456 1.86 -19.67 -11.82
C LEU A 456 1.03 -18.60 -12.54
N LEU A 457 1.69 -17.79 -13.37
CA LEU A 457 1.10 -16.69 -14.13
C LEU A 457 1.44 -16.84 -15.62
N PRO A 458 0.89 -17.86 -16.30
CA PRO A 458 1.23 -18.18 -17.69
C PRO A 458 0.95 -17.02 -18.67
N GLY A 459 -0.01 -16.15 -18.37
CA GLY A 459 -0.35 -15.01 -19.20
C GLY A 459 0.56 -13.79 -19.04
N ALA A 460 1.40 -13.73 -17.98
CA ALA A 460 2.20 -12.56 -17.68
C ALA A 460 3.21 -12.18 -18.80
N PRO A 461 4.01 -13.12 -19.37
CA PRO A 461 4.91 -12.79 -20.47
C PRO A 461 4.17 -12.23 -21.70
N ARG A 462 3.05 -12.87 -22.06
CA ARG A 462 2.23 -12.44 -23.20
C ARG A 462 1.65 -11.04 -22.98
N TRP A 463 1.15 -10.75 -21.78
CA TRP A 463 0.62 -9.44 -21.44
C TRP A 463 1.71 -8.37 -21.53
N LEU A 464 2.91 -8.64 -20.98
CA LEU A 464 4.03 -7.70 -21.04
C LEU A 464 4.42 -7.40 -22.49
N GLU A 465 4.63 -8.43 -23.32
CA GLU A 465 5.06 -8.24 -24.70
C GLU A 465 4.02 -7.48 -25.52
N ALA A 466 2.73 -7.80 -25.36
CA ALA A 466 1.63 -7.11 -26.04
C ALA A 466 1.54 -5.61 -25.68
N HIS A 467 2.06 -5.20 -24.52
CA HIS A 467 1.96 -3.82 -24.03
C HIS A 467 3.31 -3.09 -23.93
N ARG A 468 4.42 -3.71 -24.37
CA ARG A 468 5.78 -3.14 -24.30
C ARG A 468 5.85 -1.70 -24.82
N HIS A 469 5.20 -1.42 -25.93
CA HIS A 469 5.19 -0.09 -26.57
C HIS A 469 4.26 0.94 -25.92
N HIS A 470 3.45 0.53 -24.93
CA HIS A 470 2.47 1.39 -24.26
C HIS A 470 2.92 1.88 -22.88
N MET A 471 4.12 1.49 -22.42
CA MET A 471 4.63 1.81 -21.08
C MET A 471 4.88 3.30 -20.82
N GLY A 472 4.89 4.14 -21.88
CA GLY A 472 4.87 5.60 -21.73
C GLY A 472 3.56 6.15 -21.15
N ASN A 473 2.47 5.37 -21.16
CA ASN A 473 1.20 5.72 -20.55
C ASN A 473 1.11 5.12 -19.13
N LYS A 474 0.82 5.99 -18.15
CA LYS A 474 0.72 5.65 -16.71
C LYS A 474 -0.26 4.49 -16.44
N TYR A 475 -1.30 4.33 -17.25
CA TYR A 475 -2.26 3.23 -17.11
C TYR A 475 -1.58 1.86 -17.24
N PHE A 476 -0.78 1.67 -18.29
CA PHE A 476 -0.04 0.42 -18.51
C PHE A 476 1.16 0.31 -17.57
N ALA A 477 1.85 1.42 -17.30
CA ALA A 477 2.97 1.43 -16.34
C ALA A 477 2.54 1.03 -14.92
N SER A 478 1.31 1.36 -14.51
CA SER A 478 0.76 0.94 -13.20
C SER A 478 0.53 -0.57 -13.16
N LYS A 479 0.02 -1.17 -14.23
CA LYS A 479 -0.16 -2.63 -14.34
C LYS A 479 1.18 -3.36 -14.39
N PHE A 480 2.14 -2.81 -15.14
CA PHE A 480 3.53 -3.28 -15.13
C PHE A 480 4.12 -3.25 -13.71
N TYR A 481 3.89 -2.17 -12.95
CA TYR A 481 4.36 -2.05 -11.58
C TYR A 481 3.84 -3.18 -10.68
N LEU A 482 2.56 -3.55 -10.78
CA LEU A 482 2.01 -4.67 -10.01
C LEU A 482 2.76 -5.98 -10.31
N LEU A 483 3.04 -6.27 -11.59
CA LEU A 483 3.85 -7.43 -11.98
C LEU A 483 5.30 -7.32 -11.47
N ALA A 484 5.90 -6.13 -11.54
CA ALA A 484 7.24 -5.86 -11.04
C ALA A 484 7.37 -6.08 -9.53
N MET A 485 6.32 -5.81 -8.75
CA MET A 485 6.29 -6.11 -7.32
C MET A 485 6.09 -7.62 -7.09
N ILE A 486 5.06 -8.22 -7.69
CA ILE A 486 4.62 -9.58 -7.38
C ILE A 486 5.64 -10.66 -7.82
N LEU A 487 6.11 -10.58 -9.07
CA LEU A 487 6.89 -11.67 -9.68
C LEU A 487 8.21 -11.98 -8.94
N PRO A 488 9.10 -11.00 -8.67
CA PRO A 488 10.34 -11.30 -7.95
C PRO A 488 10.09 -11.70 -6.50
N TRP A 489 9.04 -11.17 -5.86
CA TRP A 489 8.66 -11.57 -4.51
C TRP A 489 8.36 -13.07 -4.48
N ILE A 490 7.49 -13.57 -5.36
CA ILE A 490 7.17 -15.00 -5.40
C ILE A 490 8.41 -15.85 -5.72
N LEU A 491 9.21 -15.45 -6.71
CA LEU A 491 10.43 -16.16 -7.08
C LEU A 491 11.40 -16.31 -5.91
N SER A 492 11.54 -15.28 -5.09
CA SER A 492 12.42 -15.30 -3.91
C SER A 492 11.94 -16.26 -2.80
N ARG A 493 10.73 -16.83 -2.90
CA ARG A 493 10.20 -17.85 -1.97
C ARG A 493 10.13 -19.24 -2.60
N MET A 494 10.24 -19.33 -3.93
CA MET A 494 10.23 -20.61 -4.64
C MET A 494 11.64 -21.20 -4.82
N ARG A 495 12.69 -20.37 -4.73
CA ARG A 495 14.07 -20.87 -4.82
C ARG A 495 14.46 -21.57 -3.51
N PRO A 496 14.96 -22.82 -3.55
CA PRO A 496 15.55 -23.44 -2.38
C PRO A 496 16.68 -22.56 -1.85
N THR A 497 16.74 -22.35 -0.53
CA THR A 497 17.71 -21.49 0.16
C THR A 497 19.17 -21.94 -0.01
N THR A 498 19.44 -23.00 -0.77
CA THR A 498 20.75 -23.63 -0.93
C THR A 498 21.76 -22.83 -1.75
N ALA A 499 21.43 -21.65 -2.27
CA ALA A 499 22.31 -20.90 -3.18
C ALA A 499 22.93 -19.61 -2.59
N TYR A 500 22.59 -19.21 -1.36
CA TYR A 500 23.11 -17.98 -0.76
C TYR A 500 24.23 -18.19 0.27
N GLU A 501 24.45 -19.42 0.76
CA GLU A 501 25.55 -19.72 1.69
C GLU A 501 26.91 -19.92 1.00
N ASP A 502 26.94 -20.28 -0.30
CA ASP A 502 28.22 -20.49 -1.00
C ASP A 502 28.91 -19.18 -1.47
N ALA A 503 28.19 -18.06 -1.52
CA ALA A 503 28.76 -16.78 -1.96
C ALA A 503 29.50 -16.02 -0.85
N THR A 504 29.28 -16.36 0.43
CA THR A 504 29.94 -15.69 1.57
C THR A 504 31.13 -16.46 2.15
N VAL A 505 31.36 -17.70 1.72
CA VAL A 505 32.50 -18.51 2.19
C VAL A 505 33.74 -18.37 1.28
N HIS A 506 33.59 -17.93 0.03
CA HIS A 506 34.71 -17.82 -0.92
C HIS A 506 35.44 -16.47 -0.97
N GLU A 507 35.05 -15.48 -0.17
CA GLU A 507 35.72 -14.16 -0.13
C GLU A 507 36.58 -13.93 1.13
N LYS A 508 36.88 -15.00 1.90
CA LYS A 508 37.79 -14.95 3.06
C LYS A 508 39.00 -15.88 2.99
N VAL A 509 39.33 -16.44 1.82
CA VAL A 509 40.63 -17.11 1.60
C VAL A 509 41.15 -16.80 0.20
N ALA A 510 41.79 -15.65 0.06
CA ALA A 510 42.90 -15.39 -0.89
C ALA A 510 43.64 -14.12 -0.46
#